data_AF-A0A8E5MG09-F1
#
_entry.id   AF-A0A8E5MG09-F1
#
_cell.length_a   1.000
_cell.length_b   1.000
_cell.length_c   1.000
_cell.angle_alpha   90.00
_cell.angle_beta   90.00
_cell.angle_gamma   90.00
#
_symmetry.space_group_name_H-M   'P 1'
#
loop_
_entity.id
_entity.type
_entity.pdbx_description
1 polymer ?
#
loop_
_entity_poly.entity_id
_entity_poly.type
_entity_poly.pdbx_seq_one_letter_code
_entity_poly.pdbx_strand_id
1 'polypeptide(L)'
;MKLAAVIATGMLASPALAAPVEARDAAGLERRVPILYCPANVNANGVATTILKIDTEWATGQARKAAFDDKTKSGDPHRYMNGDHLAFPPYHCNLPTTALFEYPVYWIGHNEKNPEWIKDRKTTDQPGGPTPLRVVYANVNGAVYFCGVMTHATVTADYRGEGRFYRCLEDADAARTIGQRAAGQ
;
A
#
# COMPACT_ATOMS: atom_id res chain seq x y z
N MET A 1 48.85 52.20 -56.90
CA MET A 1 47.51 52.66 -56.46
C MET A 1 47.03 51.74 -55.35
N LYS A 2 46.41 52.34 -54.33
CA LYS A 2 45.99 51.76 -53.05
C LYS A 2 44.89 50.70 -53.22
N LEU A 3 44.80 49.73 -52.30
CA LEU A 3 43.59 49.52 -51.47
C LEU A 3 43.93 48.68 -50.24
N ALA A 4 43.43 49.14 -49.09
CA ALA A 4 43.61 48.56 -47.77
C ALA A 4 42.60 47.42 -47.51
N ALA A 5 42.96 46.47 -46.65
CA ALA A 5 42.01 45.60 -45.97
C ALA A 5 42.44 45.40 -44.51
N VAL A 6 41.66 46.01 -43.63
CA VAL A 6 41.65 45.82 -42.18
C VAL A 6 40.88 44.53 -41.89
N ILE A 7 41.45 43.60 -41.12
CA ILE A 7 40.66 42.51 -40.51
C ILE A 7 40.97 42.42 -39.01
N ALA A 8 40.02 43.01 -38.28
CA ALA A 8 39.49 42.73 -36.95
C ALA A 8 40.21 41.70 -36.06
N THR A 9 40.61 42.18 -34.89
CA THR A 9 40.92 41.43 -33.67
C THR A 9 39.69 40.64 -33.22
N GLY A 10 39.71 39.32 -33.39
CA GLY A 10 38.70 38.43 -32.80
C GLY A 10 38.96 38.25 -31.31
N MET A 11 38.15 38.88 -30.46
CA MET A 11 38.07 38.52 -29.04
C MET A 11 37.47 37.13 -28.92
N LEU A 12 38.27 36.16 -28.48
CA LEU A 12 37.79 34.86 -28.03
C LEU A 12 37.04 35.08 -26.71
N ALA A 13 35.71 35.18 -26.78
CA ALA A 13 34.86 35.00 -25.62
C ALA A 13 34.87 33.51 -25.27
N SER A 14 35.72 33.11 -24.33
CA SER A 14 35.63 31.79 -23.70
C SER A 14 34.23 31.63 -23.10
N PRO A 15 33.45 30.58 -23.43
CA PRO A 15 32.31 30.25 -22.61
C PRO A 15 32.86 29.89 -21.23
N ALA A 16 32.44 30.66 -20.22
CA ALA A 16 32.60 30.24 -18.84
C ALA A 16 31.94 28.87 -18.72
N LEU A 17 32.74 27.82 -18.57
CA LEU A 17 32.28 26.53 -18.09
C LEU A 17 31.59 26.80 -16.76
N ALA A 18 30.25 26.77 -16.77
CA ALA A 18 29.48 26.67 -15.55
C ALA A 18 29.98 25.40 -14.86
N ALA A 19 30.77 25.58 -13.79
CA ALA A 19 31.11 24.49 -12.91
C ALA A 19 29.80 23.82 -12.47
N PRO A 20 29.75 22.48 -12.35
CA PRO A 20 28.60 21.84 -11.75
C PRO A 20 28.42 22.48 -10.37
N VAL A 21 27.27 23.13 -10.18
CA VAL A 21 26.84 23.52 -8.84
C VAL A 21 26.75 22.20 -8.10
N GLU A 22 27.69 21.96 -7.18
CA GLU A 22 27.56 20.86 -6.24
C GLU A 22 26.19 21.01 -5.60
N ALA A 23 25.32 20.04 -5.85
CA ALA A 23 24.04 19.90 -5.19
C ALA A 23 24.32 19.63 -3.71
N ARG A 24 24.61 20.70 -2.98
CA ARG A 24 24.49 20.73 -1.53
C ARG A 24 23.00 20.60 -1.23
N ASP A 25 22.70 19.60 -0.40
CA ASP A 25 21.40 19.29 0.19
C ASP A 25 20.46 18.42 -0.65
N ALA A 26 20.90 17.18 -0.92
CA ALA A 26 19.98 16.03 -1.01
C ALA A 26 19.81 15.31 0.34
N ALA A 27 20.11 16.00 1.46
CA ALA A 27 19.78 15.51 2.79
C ALA A 27 18.28 15.77 3.05
N GLY A 28 17.46 14.72 2.96
CA GLY A 28 16.12 14.74 3.55
C GLY A 28 14.91 14.62 2.60
N LEU A 29 15.08 14.16 1.36
CA LEU A 29 13.95 13.53 0.66
C LEU A 29 13.74 12.13 1.28
N GLU A 30 13.16 12.09 2.48
CA GLU A 30 12.55 10.86 2.98
C GLU A 30 11.57 10.39 1.91
N ARG A 31 11.84 9.23 1.32
CA ARG A 31 10.90 8.55 0.44
C ARG A 31 9.64 8.31 1.27
N ARG A 32 8.64 9.20 1.15
CA ARG A 32 7.35 9.03 1.81
C ARG A 32 6.77 7.72 1.29
N VAL A 33 6.82 6.70 2.13
CA VAL A 33 6.23 5.40 1.80
C VAL A 33 4.73 5.65 1.58
N PRO A 34 4.15 5.15 0.47
CA PRO A 34 2.73 5.35 0.22
C PRO A 34 1.90 4.80 1.39
N ILE A 35 0.94 5.60 1.86
CA ILE A 35 -0.05 5.21 2.85
C ILE A 35 -1.35 4.88 2.13
N LEU A 36 -1.97 3.76 2.47
CA LEU A 36 -3.34 3.47 2.09
C LEU A 36 -4.31 3.77 3.23
N TYR A 37 -5.49 4.22 2.87
CA TYR A 37 -6.60 4.59 3.73
C TYR A 37 -7.70 3.56 3.55
N CYS A 38 -7.98 2.80 4.61
CA CYS A 38 -8.95 1.72 4.62
C CYS A 38 -10.23 2.19 5.32
N PRO A 39 -11.39 2.17 4.63
CA PRO A 39 -12.66 2.49 5.27
C PRO A 39 -13.12 1.35 6.17
N ALA A 40 -13.08 1.57 7.48
CA ALA A 40 -13.61 0.63 8.47
C ALA A 40 -14.85 1.25 9.13
N ASN A 41 -16.02 0.63 8.96
CA ASN A 41 -17.20 1.05 9.71
C ASN A 41 -17.19 0.35 11.06
N VAL A 42 -16.86 1.11 12.09
CA VAL A 42 -16.92 0.65 13.47
C VAL A 42 -18.35 0.93 13.93
N ASN A 43 -19.13 -0.13 14.12
CA ASN A 43 -20.48 -0.20 14.72
C ASN A 43 -21.55 -0.80 13.78
N ALA A 44 -22.24 -1.83 14.28
CA ALA A 44 -23.42 -2.45 13.67
C ALA A 44 -24.63 -1.49 13.49
N ASN A 45 -24.54 -0.27 14.01
CA ASN A 45 -25.60 0.76 13.97
C ASN A 45 -25.33 1.87 12.95
N GLY A 46 -24.38 1.68 12.02
CA GLY A 46 -24.25 2.51 10.81
C GLY A 46 -23.63 3.90 10.98
N VAL A 47 -23.04 4.25 12.13
CA VAL A 47 -22.44 5.58 12.32
C VAL A 47 -21.12 5.50 13.09
N ALA A 48 -20.04 5.19 12.35
CA ALA A 48 -18.69 5.77 12.47
C ALA A 48 -17.77 5.09 11.44
N THR A 49 -17.49 5.76 10.32
CA THR A 49 -16.41 5.35 9.42
C THR A 49 -15.08 5.80 10.03
N THR A 50 -14.36 4.88 10.65
CA THR A 50 -12.95 5.08 10.99
C THR A 50 -12.11 4.82 9.75
N ILE A 51 -11.08 5.63 9.53
CA ILE A 51 -10.09 5.37 8.49
C ILE A 51 -8.85 4.76 9.12
N LEU A 52 -8.60 3.48 8.84
CA LEU A 52 -7.37 2.81 9.23
C LEU A 52 -6.29 3.15 8.20
N LYS A 53 -5.09 3.50 8.66
CA LYS A 53 -3.96 3.88 7.81
C LYS A 53 -2.94 2.75 7.77
N ILE A 54 -2.57 2.28 6.58
CA ILE A 54 -1.60 1.20 6.43
C ILE A 54 -0.42 1.67 5.59
N ASP A 55 0.78 1.38 6.07
CA ASP A 55 2.02 1.59 5.34
C ASP A 55 2.20 0.50 4.26
N THR A 56 2.42 0.91 3.01
CA THR A 56 2.53 -0.05 1.89
C THR A 56 3.78 -0.90 1.93
N GLU A 57 4.90 -0.38 2.46
CA GLU A 57 6.14 -1.13 2.61
C GLU A 57 5.99 -2.21 3.69
N TRP A 58 5.37 -1.86 4.82
CA TRP A 58 4.98 -2.79 5.88
C TRP A 58 4.08 -3.91 5.33
N ALA A 59 2.98 -3.56 4.67
CA ALA A 59 2.06 -4.54 4.10
C ALA A 59 2.75 -5.45 3.06
N THR A 60 3.61 -4.88 2.22
CA THR A 60 4.44 -5.64 1.27
C THR A 60 5.40 -6.60 1.99
N GLY A 61 6.02 -6.15 3.07
CA GLY A 61 6.88 -6.98 3.92
C GLY A 61 6.13 -8.16 4.53
N GLN A 62 4.91 -7.93 5.02
CA GLN A 62 4.03 -8.98 5.53
C GLN A 62 3.66 -10.00 4.46
N ALA A 63 3.28 -9.55 3.26
CA ALA A 63 2.99 -10.44 2.12
C ALA A 63 4.20 -11.33 1.76
N ARG A 64 5.40 -10.76 1.75
CA ARG A 64 6.65 -11.50 1.47
C ARG A 64 6.94 -12.56 2.53
N LYS A 65 6.74 -12.24 3.81
CA LYS A 65 6.93 -13.19 4.93
C LYS A 65 5.88 -14.30 4.90
N ALA A 66 4.64 -13.98 4.57
CA ALA A 66 3.56 -14.96 4.45
C ALA A 66 3.82 -16.00 3.36
N ALA A 67 4.37 -15.54 2.22
CA ALA A 67 4.61 -16.34 1.02
C ALA A 67 3.31 -17.02 0.53
N PHE A 68 3.38 -18.23 -0.03
CA PHE A 68 2.22 -18.90 -0.66
C PHE A 68 1.80 -20.20 0.03
N ASP A 69 2.25 -20.41 1.26
CA ASP A 69 1.94 -21.61 2.01
C ASP A 69 0.61 -21.43 2.74
N ASP A 70 -0.43 -22.01 2.17
CA ASP A 70 -1.83 -21.92 2.59
C ASP A 70 -2.29 -23.07 3.49
N LYS A 71 -1.34 -23.85 4.01
CA LYS A 71 -1.59 -25.02 4.86
C LYS A 71 -0.97 -24.85 6.25
N THR A 72 -1.13 -23.65 6.80
CA THR A 72 -0.59 -23.30 8.12
C THR A 72 -1.54 -23.69 9.24
N LYS A 73 -1.05 -23.62 10.49
CA LYS A 73 -1.87 -23.90 11.67
C LYS A 73 -2.96 -22.85 11.91
N SER A 74 -2.72 -21.60 11.49
CA SER A 74 -3.72 -20.54 11.59
C SER A 74 -4.71 -20.56 10.44
N GLY A 75 -4.31 -21.15 9.31
CA GLY A 75 -4.93 -21.02 8.01
C GLY A 75 -4.23 -19.95 7.16
N ASP A 76 -3.71 -18.88 7.74
CA ASP A 76 -3.12 -17.76 7.00
C ASP A 76 -1.69 -18.06 6.48
N PRO A 77 -1.29 -17.54 5.30
CA PRO A 77 -2.13 -16.86 4.33
C PRO A 77 -3.14 -17.78 3.66
N HIS A 78 -4.26 -17.21 3.20
CA HIS A 78 -5.27 -17.95 2.45
C HIS A 78 -5.23 -17.60 0.96
N ARG A 79 -5.68 -18.53 0.12
CA ARG A 79 -5.97 -18.23 -1.28
C ARG A 79 -7.17 -17.30 -1.38
N TYR A 80 -6.99 -16.16 -2.05
CA TYR A 80 -8.03 -15.17 -2.27
C TYR A 80 -8.71 -15.40 -3.61
N MET A 81 -10.01 -15.70 -3.58
CA MET A 81 -10.80 -15.99 -4.79
C MET A 81 -11.43 -14.74 -5.42
N ASN A 82 -11.31 -13.58 -4.76
CA ASN A 82 -11.87 -12.30 -5.22
C ASN A 82 -13.37 -12.34 -5.54
N GLY A 83 -14.17 -12.97 -4.66
CA GLY A 83 -15.63 -13.05 -4.81
C GLY A 83 -16.34 -11.69 -4.76
N ASP A 84 -15.70 -10.67 -4.17
CA ASP A 84 -16.20 -9.29 -4.14
C ASP A 84 -15.85 -8.46 -5.39
N HIS A 85 -15.17 -9.07 -6.38
CA HIS A 85 -14.77 -8.43 -7.63
C HIS A 85 -13.97 -7.14 -7.43
N LEU A 86 -13.06 -7.14 -6.45
CA LEU A 86 -12.17 -6.01 -6.21
C LEU A 86 -11.16 -5.88 -7.36
N ALA A 87 -11.08 -4.68 -7.92
CA ALA A 87 -10.06 -4.31 -8.88
C ALA A 87 -8.85 -3.68 -8.17
N PHE A 88 -7.66 -4.23 -8.39
CA PHE A 88 -6.40 -3.72 -7.85
C PHE A 88 -5.61 -2.98 -8.94
N PRO A 89 -4.88 -1.90 -8.61
CA PRO A 89 -4.20 -1.09 -9.65
C PRO A 89 -3.22 -1.87 -10.55
N PRO A 90 -2.38 -2.81 -10.05
CA PRO A 90 -1.51 -3.58 -10.92
C PRO A 90 -2.30 -4.55 -11.79
N TYR A 91 -2.13 -4.49 -13.11
CA TYR A 91 -2.95 -5.28 -14.05
C TYR A 91 -2.89 -6.78 -13.77
N HIS A 92 -1.72 -7.30 -13.39
CA HIS A 92 -1.50 -8.72 -13.09
C HIS A 92 -2.41 -9.24 -11.98
N CYS A 93 -2.84 -8.38 -11.05
CA CYS A 93 -3.72 -8.73 -9.95
C CYS A 93 -5.19 -8.90 -10.37
N ASN A 94 -5.54 -8.54 -11.60
CA ASN A 94 -6.91 -8.63 -12.13
C ASN A 94 -7.05 -9.72 -13.20
N LEU A 95 -5.96 -10.43 -13.52
CA LEU A 95 -6.02 -11.52 -14.48
C LEU A 95 -6.69 -12.74 -13.83
N PRO A 96 -7.63 -13.41 -14.51
CA PRO A 96 -8.35 -14.56 -13.95
C PRO A 96 -7.43 -15.77 -13.68
N THR A 97 -6.28 -15.82 -14.35
CA THR A 97 -5.28 -16.88 -14.18
C THR A 97 -4.32 -16.62 -13.03
N THR A 98 -4.27 -15.40 -12.48
CA THR A 98 -3.35 -15.07 -11.39
C THR A 98 -3.89 -15.62 -10.08
N ALA A 99 -3.09 -16.42 -9.39
CA ALA A 99 -3.42 -16.84 -8.02
C ALA A 99 -3.18 -15.67 -7.06
N LEU A 100 -4.25 -15.19 -6.43
CA LEU A 100 -4.18 -14.20 -5.37
C LEU A 100 -4.17 -14.89 -4.00
N PHE A 101 -3.53 -14.24 -3.05
CA PHE A 101 -3.47 -14.62 -1.65
C PHE A 101 -3.78 -13.41 -0.78
N GLU A 102 -4.30 -13.68 0.40
CA GLU A 102 -4.55 -12.69 1.44
C GLU A 102 -3.81 -13.07 2.73
N TYR A 103 -3.31 -12.06 3.45
CA TYR A 103 -2.68 -12.24 4.75
C TYR A 103 -3.06 -11.11 5.72
N PRO A 104 -3.32 -11.40 7.01
CA PRO A 104 -3.66 -10.37 7.99
C PRO A 104 -2.52 -9.38 8.23
N VAL A 105 -2.87 -8.10 8.34
CA VAL A 105 -1.91 -7.02 8.62
C VAL A 105 -2.51 -6.04 9.63
N TYR A 106 -1.67 -5.40 10.43
CA TYR A 106 -2.10 -4.34 11.36
C TYR A 106 -1.78 -2.96 10.80
N TRP A 107 -2.62 -1.98 11.14
CA TRP A 107 -2.50 -0.59 10.70
C TRP A 107 -1.56 0.22 11.60
N ILE A 108 -1.21 1.41 11.13
CA ILE A 108 -0.38 2.36 11.88
C ILE A 108 -1.12 2.79 13.15
N GLY A 109 -0.46 2.62 14.29
CA GLY A 109 -1.01 2.99 15.59
C GLY A 109 -1.87 1.89 16.22
N HIS A 110 -1.91 0.69 15.63
CA HIS A 110 -2.45 -0.47 16.33
C HIS A 110 -1.59 -0.78 17.56
N ASN A 111 -2.25 -0.68 18.73
CA ASN A 111 -1.77 -1.01 20.08
C ASN A 111 -0.29 -0.72 20.41
N GLU A 112 0.23 0.48 20.12
CA GLU A 112 1.57 1.05 20.51
C GLU A 112 2.85 0.22 20.24
N LYS A 113 2.74 -1.10 20.08
CA LYS A 113 3.83 -2.05 19.85
C LYS A 113 3.81 -2.60 18.42
N ASN A 114 2.87 -2.16 17.56
CA ASN A 114 2.70 -2.60 16.17
C ASN A 114 2.99 -4.10 15.99
N PRO A 115 2.20 -4.98 16.62
CA PRO A 115 2.42 -6.41 16.61
C PRO A 115 2.42 -6.89 15.17
N GLU A 116 3.28 -7.85 14.89
CA GLU A 116 3.30 -8.55 13.61
C GLU A 116 2.32 -9.73 13.68
N TRP A 117 1.64 -10.06 12.57
CA TRP A 117 0.82 -11.26 12.52
C TRP A 117 1.70 -12.51 12.50
N ILE A 118 1.45 -13.43 13.41
CA ILE A 118 2.23 -14.67 13.53
C ILE A 118 1.53 -15.77 12.72
N LYS A 119 2.15 -16.14 11.59
CA LYS A 119 1.62 -17.09 10.59
C LYS A 119 1.07 -18.40 11.17
N ASP A 120 1.73 -19.00 12.15
CA ASP A 120 1.28 -20.30 12.71
C ASP A 120 0.43 -20.18 13.97
N ARG A 121 -0.12 -18.99 14.25
CA ARG A 121 -0.92 -18.72 15.42
C ARG A 121 -2.35 -18.35 15.04
N LYS A 122 -3.34 -18.97 15.70
CA LYS A 122 -4.76 -18.68 15.43
C LYS A 122 -5.08 -17.22 15.77
N THR A 123 -6.08 -16.65 15.08
CA THR A 123 -6.57 -15.28 15.28
C THR A 123 -6.83 -14.93 16.75
N THR A 124 -7.38 -15.87 17.54
CA THR A 124 -7.68 -15.67 18.97
C THR A 124 -6.45 -15.49 19.85
N ASP A 125 -5.30 -15.99 19.41
CA ASP A 125 -4.08 -16.06 20.21
C ASP A 125 -3.05 -15.00 19.76
N GLN A 126 -3.39 -14.22 18.73
CA GLN A 126 -2.52 -13.18 18.20
C GLN A 126 -2.26 -12.12 19.27
N PRO A 127 -0.99 -11.71 19.47
CA PRO A 127 -0.65 -10.73 20.49
C PRO A 127 -1.25 -9.35 20.22
N GLY A 128 -1.58 -9.07 18.95
CA GLY A 128 -2.31 -7.87 18.53
C GLY A 128 -3.83 -8.01 18.51
N GLY A 129 -4.38 -9.17 18.85
CA GLY A 129 -5.80 -9.45 18.64
C GLY A 129 -6.17 -9.59 17.15
N PRO A 130 -7.46 -9.61 16.81
CA PRO A 130 -7.89 -9.68 15.41
C PRO A 130 -7.61 -8.37 14.66
N THR A 131 -7.55 -8.46 13.34
CA THR A 131 -7.47 -7.30 12.44
C THR A 131 -8.43 -7.48 11.26
N PRO A 132 -9.14 -6.42 10.83
CA PRO A 132 -10.02 -6.47 9.67
C PRO A 132 -9.25 -6.32 8.36
N LEU A 133 -7.96 -5.94 8.42
CA LEU A 133 -7.15 -5.66 7.24
C LEU A 133 -6.49 -6.94 6.71
N ARG A 134 -6.45 -7.05 5.39
CA ARG A 134 -5.74 -8.09 4.65
C ARG A 134 -4.88 -7.45 3.56
N VAL A 135 -3.59 -7.77 3.52
CA VAL A 135 -2.79 -7.50 2.32
C VAL A 135 -3.16 -8.53 1.27
N VAL A 136 -3.40 -8.07 0.04
CA VAL A 136 -3.65 -8.91 -1.12
C VAL A 136 -2.42 -8.89 -2.01
N TYR A 137 -1.98 -10.07 -2.44
CA TYR A 137 -0.81 -10.22 -3.27
C TYR A 137 -0.96 -11.39 -4.24
N ALA A 138 -0.26 -11.29 -5.36
CA ALA A 138 -0.28 -12.27 -6.43
C ALA A 138 0.95 -13.18 -6.36
N ASN A 139 0.76 -14.44 -6.73
CA ASN A 139 1.83 -15.34 -7.14
C ASN A 139 2.06 -15.18 -8.65
N VAL A 140 3.14 -14.49 -9.00
CA VAL A 140 3.58 -14.36 -10.40
C VAL A 140 4.87 -15.17 -10.55
N ASN A 141 4.75 -16.38 -11.08
CA ASN A 141 5.89 -17.29 -11.30
C ASN A 141 6.73 -17.56 -10.05
N GLY A 142 6.09 -17.72 -8.88
CA GLY A 142 6.75 -17.95 -7.60
C GLY A 142 7.23 -16.69 -6.88
N ALA A 143 7.03 -15.50 -7.46
CA ALA A 143 7.34 -14.23 -6.82
C ALA A 143 6.09 -13.56 -6.23
N VAL A 144 6.26 -12.94 -5.06
CA VAL A 144 5.22 -12.18 -4.36
C VAL A 144 5.10 -10.78 -4.97
N TYR A 145 3.94 -10.49 -5.55
CA TYR A 145 3.60 -9.16 -6.08
C TYR A 145 2.49 -8.52 -5.25
N PHE A 146 2.77 -7.38 -4.63
CA PHE A 146 1.77 -6.62 -3.87
C PHE A 146 0.66 -6.11 -4.80
N CYS A 147 -0.60 -6.41 -4.47
CA CYS A 147 -1.77 -5.94 -5.21
C CYS A 147 -2.45 -4.76 -4.51
N GLY A 148 -2.52 -4.80 -3.18
CA GLY A 148 -3.15 -3.77 -2.38
C GLY A 148 -3.45 -4.26 -0.96
N VAL A 149 -4.22 -3.46 -0.23
CA VAL A 149 -4.79 -3.86 1.06
C VAL A 149 -6.31 -3.73 0.95
N MET A 150 -7.02 -4.60 1.64
CA MET A 150 -8.47 -4.55 1.78
C MET A 150 -8.88 -4.64 3.25
N THR A 151 -10.11 -4.24 3.53
CA THR A 151 -10.75 -4.28 4.84
C THR A 151 -12.17 -4.80 4.70
N HIS A 152 -12.68 -5.46 5.74
CA HIS A 152 -14.10 -5.78 5.80
C HIS A 152 -14.96 -4.52 5.86
N ALA A 153 -16.17 -4.62 5.30
CA ALA A 153 -17.20 -3.58 5.29
C ALA A 153 -17.63 -3.16 6.69
N THR A 154 -17.85 -4.14 7.55
CA THR A 154 -18.24 -3.95 8.94
C THR A 154 -17.11 -4.41 9.82
N VAL A 155 -16.75 -3.59 10.79
CA VAL A 155 -15.72 -3.89 11.78
C VAL A 155 -16.36 -3.76 13.16
N THR A 156 -16.29 -4.83 13.94
CA THR A 156 -16.76 -4.81 15.33
C THR A 156 -15.85 -3.94 16.20
N ALA A 157 -16.30 -3.61 17.41
CA ALA A 157 -15.50 -2.83 18.36
C ALA A 157 -14.18 -3.53 18.74
N ASP A 158 -14.13 -4.86 18.67
CA ASP A 158 -12.92 -5.66 18.89
C ASP A 158 -12.11 -5.92 17.60
N TYR A 159 -12.38 -5.19 16.51
CA TYR A 159 -11.66 -5.28 15.23
C TYR A 159 -11.81 -6.61 14.47
N ARG A 160 -12.91 -7.34 14.68
CA ARG A 160 -13.32 -8.43 13.80
C ARG A 160 -14.00 -7.86 12.57
N GLY A 161 -13.66 -8.40 11.42
CA GLY A 161 -14.27 -8.00 10.16
C GLY A 161 -15.42 -8.93 9.76
N GLU A 162 -16.48 -8.36 9.22
CA GLU A 162 -17.66 -9.08 8.74
C GLU A 162 -18.09 -8.58 7.34
N GLY A 163 -18.72 -9.48 6.59
CA GLY A 163 -19.25 -9.20 5.26
C GLY A 163 -18.17 -9.01 4.18
N ARG A 164 -18.57 -8.34 3.09
CA ARG A 164 -17.74 -8.07 1.91
C ARG A 164 -16.50 -7.24 2.23
N PHE A 165 -15.51 -7.32 1.35
CA PHE A 165 -14.32 -6.47 1.42
C PHE A 165 -14.47 -5.16 0.63
N TYR A 166 -13.72 -4.15 1.07
CA TYR A 166 -13.42 -2.92 0.33
C TYR A 166 -11.91 -2.75 0.20
N ARG A 167 -11.48 -2.25 -0.96
CA ARG A 167 -10.08 -1.89 -1.19
C ARG A 167 -9.72 -0.62 -0.41
N CYS A 168 -8.53 -0.61 0.19
CA CYS A 168 -7.93 0.60 0.74
C CYS A 168 -7.37 1.49 -0.39
N LEU A 169 -7.50 2.80 -0.26
CA LEU A 169 -7.19 3.76 -1.32
C LEU A 169 -6.03 4.66 -0.94
N GLU A 170 -5.32 5.20 -1.92
CA GLU A 170 -4.29 6.23 -1.69
C GLU A 170 -4.91 7.60 -1.36
N ASP A 171 -6.19 7.78 -1.71
CA ASP A 171 -6.99 8.98 -1.41
C ASP A 171 -7.88 8.74 -0.18
N ALA A 172 -7.64 9.51 0.87
CA ALA A 172 -8.37 9.41 2.13
C ALA A 172 -9.84 9.84 2.01
N ASP A 173 -10.17 10.81 1.15
CA ASP A 173 -11.52 11.32 0.96
C ASP A 173 -12.36 10.35 0.13
N ALA A 174 -11.74 9.74 -0.88
CA ALA A 174 -12.34 8.64 -1.61
C ALA A 174 -12.62 7.45 -0.67
N ALA A 175 -11.69 7.10 0.22
CA ALA A 175 -11.88 6.04 1.20
C ALA A 175 -13.06 6.36 2.14
N ARG A 176 -13.14 7.58 2.69
CA ARG A 176 -14.27 8.03 3.51
C ARG A 176 -15.60 7.93 2.79
N THR A 177 -15.64 8.34 1.53
CA THR A 177 -16.86 8.28 0.70
C THR A 177 -17.35 6.84 0.55
N ILE A 178 -16.44 5.88 0.34
CA ILE A 178 -16.79 4.45 0.29
C ILE A 178 -17.36 3.98 1.63
N GLY A 179 -16.69 4.31 2.74
CA GLY A 179 -17.14 3.90 4.07
C GLY A 179 -18.53 4.45 4.43
N GLN A 180 -18.79 5.72 4.11
CA GLN A 180 -20.09 6.36 4.32
C GLN A 180 -21.22 5.69 3.52
N ARG A 181 -20.96 5.34 2.25
CA ARG A 181 -21.94 4.61 1.42
C ARG A 181 -22.23 3.21 1.97
N ALA A 182 -21.21 2.54 2.49
CA ALA A 182 -21.33 1.23 3.09
C ALA A 182 -22.12 1.25 4.40
N ALA A 183 -22.11 2.37 5.14
CA ALA A 183 -22.83 2.52 6.40
C ALA A 183 -24.32 2.89 6.24
N GLY A 184 -24.72 3.36 5.05
CA GLY A 184 -26.10 3.75 4.73
C GLY A 184 -26.91 2.69 3.96
N GLN A 185 -26.39 1.47 3.83
CA GLN A 185 -27.06 0.30 3.24
C GLN A 185 -27.35 -0.70 4.35
#